data_AF-A0A2M7RX81-F1
#
_entry.id   AF-A0A2M7RX81-F1
#
_cell.length_a   1.000
_cell.length_b   1.000
_cell.length_c   1.000
_cell.angle_alpha   90.00
_cell.angle_beta   90.00
_cell.angle_gamma   90.00
#
_symmetry.space_group_name_H-M   'P 1'
#
loop_
_entity.id
_entity.type
_entity.pdbx_description
1 polymer ?
#
loop_
_entity_poly.entity_id
_entity_poly.type
_entity_poly.pdbx_seq_one_letter_code
_entity_poly.pdbx_strand_id
1 'polypeptide(L)'
;MRKISLLILFTFSGFFLSYAQSQNNEHPISIDKDCNYCKDGKHVNDSPYNISFKKELPYLATGIGLLSTGLILRSTNEKEPFTVEEINQLDPEKINRFDRVAIYTDNEESKELSDVLLYSGMALPLFFFTNHHTGKDFAPLGLMALEVFTITGGLTMNSKFIFNRTRPFVYSDEFSLDAKTAPNARLSFFSGHTAQTAAFSVFMAKVIHDYHPNMKKGVE
;
A
#
# COMPACT_ATOMS: atom_id res chain seq x y z
N MET A 1 10.69 -21.46 4.53
CA MET A 1 9.37 -20.78 4.54
C MET A 1 8.61 -20.78 5.89
N ARG A 2 9.12 -21.31 7.02
CA ARG A 2 8.37 -21.31 8.31
C ARG A 2 8.92 -20.41 9.43
N LYS A 3 10.09 -19.78 9.26
CA LYS A 3 10.77 -19.08 10.37
C LYS A 3 10.64 -17.55 10.37
N ILE A 4 10.43 -16.91 9.21
CA ILE A 4 10.37 -15.44 9.11
C ILE A 4 8.96 -14.91 9.44
N SER A 5 7.90 -15.63 9.07
CA SER A 5 6.51 -15.27 9.41
C SER A 5 6.25 -15.24 10.92
N LEU A 6 6.98 -16.04 11.71
CA LEU A 6 6.94 -15.99 13.18
C LEU A 6 7.69 -14.78 13.74
N LEU A 7 8.75 -14.32 13.08
CA LEU A 7 9.57 -13.19 13.55
C LEU A 7 8.83 -11.85 13.40
N ILE A 8 8.02 -11.70 12.35
CA ILE A 8 7.20 -10.49 12.13
C ILE A 8 6.04 -10.43 13.13
N LEU A 9 5.39 -11.57 13.43
CA LEU A 9 4.39 -11.65 14.49
C LEU A 9 4.98 -11.42 15.89
N PHE A 10 6.22 -11.86 16.14
CA PHE A 10 6.91 -11.63 17.42
C PHE A 10 7.44 -10.20 17.59
N THR A 11 7.83 -9.51 16.51
CA THR A 11 8.26 -8.10 16.58
C THR A 11 7.06 -7.16 16.72
N PHE A 12 5.93 -7.44 16.07
CA PHE A 12 4.69 -6.72 16.30
C PHE A 12 4.15 -6.97 17.73
N SER A 13 4.12 -8.22 18.21
CA SER A 13 3.64 -8.51 19.57
C SER A 13 4.58 -7.97 20.66
N GLY A 14 5.89 -7.99 20.43
CA GLY A 14 6.88 -7.41 21.33
C GLY A 14 6.75 -5.89 21.44
N PHE A 15 6.45 -5.19 20.34
CA PHE A 15 6.18 -3.75 20.36
C PHE A 15 4.89 -3.43 21.13
N PHE A 16 3.84 -4.23 20.95
CA PHE A 16 2.58 -4.07 21.70
C PHE A 16 2.74 -4.40 23.19
N LEU A 17 3.52 -5.42 23.57
CA LEU A 17 3.77 -5.77 24.98
C LEU A 17 4.65 -4.72 25.67
N SER A 18 5.69 -4.22 24.99
CA SER A 18 6.54 -3.15 25.53
C SER A 18 5.77 -1.83 25.68
N TYR A 19 4.83 -1.55 24.77
CA TYR A 19 3.94 -0.38 24.86
C TYR A 19 2.88 -0.53 25.95
N ALA A 20 2.25 -1.71 26.08
CA ALA A 20 1.31 -1.98 27.16
C ALA A 20 1.97 -1.87 28.54
N GLN A 21 3.24 -2.25 28.66
CA GLN A 21 4.01 -2.10 29.90
C GLN A 21 4.45 -0.66 30.16
N SER A 22 4.62 0.16 29.12
CA SER A 22 4.88 1.61 29.24
C SER A 22 3.65 2.41 29.70
N GLN A 23 2.43 1.93 29.46
CA GLN A 23 1.18 2.60 29.90
C GLN A 23 0.94 2.47 31.42
N ASN A 24 1.52 1.45 32.08
CA ASN A 24 1.38 1.24 33.53
C ASN A 24 2.32 2.10 34.38
N ASN A 25 3.32 2.75 33.77
CA ASN A 25 4.18 3.69 34.46
C ASN A 25 3.68 5.10 34.18
N GLU A 26 2.83 5.61 35.08
CA GLU A 26 2.34 6.99 35.07
C GLU A 26 3.50 7.98 35.17
N HIS A 27 4.06 8.35 34.02
CA HIS A 27 4.69 9.64 33.83
C HIS A 27 3.76 10.47 32.94
N PRO A 28 3.40 11.71 33.33
CA PRO A 28 2.61 12.59 32.49
C PRO A 28 3.53 13.07 31.37
N ILE A 29 3.70 12.24 30.34
CA ILE A 29 4.43 12.63 29.14
C ILE A 29 3.60 13.76 28.55
N SER A 30 4.21 14.94 28.43
CA SER A 30 3.64 16.11 27.77
C SER A 30 3.57 15.89 26.25
N ILE A 31 2.83 14.85 25.80
CA ILE A 31 2.65 14.45 24.39
C ILE A 31 1.78 15.46 23.64
N ASP A 32 1.21 16.44 24.34
CA ASP A 32 0.24 17.40 23.81
C ASP A 32 0.83 18.70 23.25
N LYS A 33 2.16 18.89 23.30
CA LYS A 33 2.74 20.20 22.94
C LYS A 33 2.53 20.61 21.48
N ASP A 34 2.45 19.65 20.57
CA ASP A 34 2.41 19.93 19.12
C ASP A 34 1.09 19.50 18.44
N CYS A 35 0.14 18.91 19.19
CA CYS A 35 -1.18 18.56 18.67
C CYS A 35 -2.11 19.77 18.80
N ASN A 36 -2.62 20.30 17.68
CA ASN A 36 -3.52 21.47 17.72
C ASN A 36 -4.96 21.13 18.14
N TYR A 37 -5.28 19.83 18.21
CA TYR A 37 -6.63 19.33 18.43
C TYR A 37 -6.81 18.72 19.83
N CYS A 38 -5.71 18.32 20.47
CA CYS A 38 -5.69 17.83 21.84
C CYS A 38 -5.05 18.87 22.79
N LYS A 39 -5.61 18.98 24.00
CA LYS A 39 -5.03 19.70 25.14
C LYS A 39 -5.30 18.90 26.41
N ASP A 40 -4.28 18.77 27.25
CA ASP A 40 -4.29 18.02 28.50
C ASP A 40 -4.86 16.60 28.39
N GLY A 41 -4.54 15.89 27.30
CA GLY A 41 -5.05 14.53 27.06
C GLY A 41 -6.53 14.50 26.74
N LYS A 42 -7.10 15.61 26.23
CA LYS A 42 -8.49 15.69 25.75
C LYS A 42 -8.54 16.36 24.39
N HIS A 43 -9.25 15.72 23.47
CA HIS A 43 -9.60 16.31 22.17
C HIS A 43 -10.59 17.46 22.41
N VAL A 44 -10.10 18.70 22.33
CA VAL A 44 -10.84 19.93 22.70
C VAL A 44 -11.35 20.69 21.49
N ASN A 45 -10.81 20.43 20.29
CA ASN A 45 -11.29 20.98 19.03
C ASN A 45 -11.93 19.89 18.16
N ASP A 46 -12.78 20.31 17.22
CA ASP A 46 -13.33 19.43 16.20
C ASP A 46 -12.20 18.82 15.36
N SER A 47 -12.29 17.52 15.10
CA SER A 47 -11.36 16.79 14.24
C SER A 47 -11.12 17.51 12.91
N PRO A 48 -9.89 17.46 12.34
CA PRO A 48 -9.68 17.91 10.97
C PRO A 48 -10.52 17.12 9.96
N TYR A 49 -10.96 15.91 10.30
CA TYR A 49 -11.71 15.03 9.41
C TYR A 49 -13.11 14.78 9.94
N ASN A 50 -14.12 15.28 9.22
CA ASN A 50 -15.51 15.06 9.54
C ASN A 50 -16.23 14.36 8.38
N ILE A 51 -16.87 13.23 8.70
CA ILE A 51 -17.64 12.43 7.75
C ILE A 51 -18.91 13.18 7.37
N SER A 52 -19.13 13.37 6.08
CA SER A 52 -20.42 13.86 5.60
C SER A 52 -20.74 13.23 4.25
N PHE A 53 -21.99 12.79 4.07
CA PHE A 53 -22.39 12.06 2.87
C PHE A 53 -21.99 12.77 1.57
N LYS A 54 -22.15 14.10 1.48
CA LYS A 54 -21.78 14.86 0.27
C LYS A 54 -20.27 14.87 -0.01
N LYS A 55 -19.42 14.77 1.02
CA LYS A 55 -17.96 14.73 0.88
C LYS A 55 -17.47 13.33 0.54
N GLU A 56 -18.00 12.30 1.21
CA GLU A 56 -17.54 10.91 1.04
C GLU A 56 -18.07 10.28 -0.26
N LEU A 57 -19.28 10.62 -0.68
CA LEU A 57 -19.94 10.03 -1.84
C LEU A 57 -19.07 10.02 -3.10
N PRO A 58 -18.44 11.12 -3.55
CA PRO A 58 -17.60 11.09 -4.75
C PRO A 58 -16.39 10.15 -4.63
N TYR A 59 -15.74 10.09 -3.46
CA TYR A 59 -14.56 9.24 -3.27
C TYR A 59 -14.94 7.76 -3.20
N LEU A 60 -15.96 7.42 -2.43
CA LEU A 60 -16.49 6.05 -2.36
C LEU A 60 -17.03 5.58 -3.71
N ALA A 61 -17.81 6.41 -4.41
CA ALA A 61 -18.31 6.08 -5.74
C ALA A 61 -17.16 5.88 -6.74
N THR A 62 -16.10 6.68 -6.64
CA THR A 62 -14.89 6.53 -7.47
C THR A 62 -14.17 5.23 -7.15
N GLY A 63 -13.94 4.92 -5.88
CA GLY A 63 -13.27 3.70 -5.44
C GLY A 63 -14.02 2.44 -5.87
N ILE A 64 -15.34 2.40 -5.63
CA ILE A 64 -16.21 1.31 -6.08
C ILE A 64 -16.20 1.21 -7.61
N GLY A 65 -16.41 2.33 -8.31
CA GLY A 65 -16.42 2.37 -9.76
C GLY A 65 -15.14 1.82 -10.37
N LEU A 66 -13.97 2.26 -9.88
CA LEU A 66 -12.68 1.76 -10.35
C LEU A 66 -12.50 0.27 -10.06
N LEU A 67 -12.85 -0.21 -8.87
CA LEU A 67 -12.75 -1.63 -8.56
C LEU A 67 -13.67 -2.47 -9.44
N SER A 68 -14.93 -2.05 -9.62
CA SER A 68 -15.88 -2.72 -10.50
C SER A 68 -15.37 -2.75 -11.95
N THR A 69 -14.90 -1.63 -12.49
CA THR A 69 -14.34 -1.58 -13.85
C THR A 69 -13.11 -2.47 -13.98
N GLY A 70 -12.22 -2.50 -12.98
CA GLY A 70 -11.03 -3.35 -13.03
C GLY A 70 -11.39 -4.85 -12.98
N LEU A 71 -12.42 -5.24 -12.21
CA LEU A 71 -12.93 -6.62 -12.20
C LEU A 71 -13.60 -7.00 -13.52
N ILE A 72 -14.34 -6.08 -14.14
CA ILE A 72 -14.92 -6.28 -15.47
C ILE A 72 -13.83 -6.40 -16.53
N LEU A 73 -12.79 -5.56 -16.48
CA LEU A 73 -11.67 -5.64 -17.41
C LEU A 73 -10.88 -6.93 -17.23
N ARG A 74 -10.74 -7.40 -15.99
CA ARG A 74 -10.17 -8.72 -15.73
C ARG A 74 -11.01 -9.80 -16.41
N SER A 75 -12.33 -9.81 -16.26
CA SER A 75 -13.14 -10.87 -16.86
C SER A 75 -13.29 -10.76 -18.39
N THR A 76 -13.16 -9.57 -18.97
CA THR A 76 -13.42 -9.33 -20.40
C THR A 76 -12.17 -9.12 -21.25
N ASN A 77 -11.05 -8.69 -20.65
CA ASN A 77 -9.83 -8.33 -21.37
C ASN A 77 -8.58 -9.05 -20.84
N GLU A 78 -8.68 -9.93 -19.84
CA GLU A 78 -7.56 -10.78 -19.44
C GLU A 78 -7.17 -11.67 -20.62
N LYS A 79 -5.91 -11.57 -21.04
CA LYS A 79 -5.37 -12.38 -22.12
C LYS A 79 -5.00 -13.76 -21.59
N GLU A 80 -5.18 -14.76 -22.45
CA GLU A 80 -4.71 -16.12 -22.17
C GLU A 80 -3.21 -16.13 -21.82
N PRO A 81 -2.81 -17.03 -20.91
CA PRO A 81 -1.40 -17.23 -20.62
C PRO A 81 -0.64 -17.65 -21.87
N PHE A 82 0.67 -17.40 -21.88
CA PHE A 82 1.50 -17.70 -23.04
C PHE A 82 1.54 -19.20 -23.35
N THR A 83 1.55 -19.56 -24.63
CA THR A 83 1.98 -20.90 -25.06
C THR A 83 3.50 -20.97 -25.18
N VAL A 84 4.04 -22.19 -25.24
CA VAL A 84 5.49 -22.40 -25.40
C VAL A 84 5.98 -21.84 -26.73
N GLU A 85 5.19 -21.99 -27.78
CA GLU A 85 5.49 -21.48 -29.12
C GLU A 85 5.52 -19.94 -29.13
N GLU A 86 4.59 -19.29 -28.43
CA GLU A 86 4.58 -17.83 -28.31
C GLU A 86 5.81 -17.33 -27.54
N ILE A 87 6.22 -18.01 -26.46
CA ILE A 87 7.42 -17.66 -25.68
C ILE A 87 8.66 -17.73 -26.56
N ASN A 88 8.80 -18.77 -27.37
CA ASN A 88 9.94 -18.96 -28.27
C ASN A 88 10.02 -17.91 -29.39
N GLN A 89 8.95 -17.16 -29.64
CA GLN A 89 8.91 -16.07 -30.61
C GLN A 89 9.16 -14.69 -29.99
N LEU A 90 9.29 -14.59 -28.67
CA LEU A 90 9.56 -13.34 -27.99
C LEU A 90 11.01 -12.91 -28.21
N ASP A 91 11.18 -11.60 -28.43
CA ASP A 91 12.48 -11.00 -28.70
C ASP A 91 12.75 -9.87 -27.68
N PRO A 92 13.73 -10.04 -26.76
CA PRO A 92 14.17 -9.02 -25.83
C PRO A 92 14.60 -7.71 -26.51
N GLU A 93 15.10 -7.78 -27.75
CA GLU A 93 15.59 -6.61 -28.48
C GLU A 93 14.46 -5.75 -29.05
N LYS A 94 13.21 -6.23 -29.02
CA LYS A 94 12.04 -5.44 -29.42
C LYS A 94 11.44 -4.60 -28.30
N ILE A 95 11.83 -4.84 -27.04
CA ILE A 95 11.33 -4.03 -25.92
C ILE A 95 12.20 -2.78 -25.69
N ASN A 96 11.59 -1.78 -25.06
CA ASN A 96 12.28 -0.53 -24.70
C ASN A 96 13.53 -0.78 -23.86
N ARG A 97 14.62 -0.08 -24.16
CA ARG A 97 15.93 -0.22 -23.49
C ARG A 97 15.84 -0.06 -21.97
N PHE A 98 14.97 0.83 -21.48
CA PHE A 98 14.76 1.02 -20.03
C PHE A 98 14.27 -0.25 -19.33
N ASP A 99 13.40 -1.02 -19.99
CA ASP A 99 12.79 -2.22 -19.39
C ASP A 99 13.64 -3.48 -19.54
N ARG A 100 14.65 -3.47 -20.43
CA ARG A 100 15.55 -4.62 -20.66
C ARG A 100 16.35 -5.01 -19.44
N VAL A 101 16.71 -4.04 -18.60
CA VAL A 101 17.45 -4.32 -17.35
C VAL A 101 16.64 -5.26 -16.45
N ALA A 102 15.31 -5.11 -16.44
CA ALA A 102 14.44 -5.94 -15.62
C ALA A 102 14.21 -7.37 -16.17
N ILE A 103 14.64 -7.67 -17.41
CA ILE A 103 14.53 -9.03 -17.97
C ILE A 103 15.40 -10.01 -17.17
N TYR A 104 16.64 -9.60 -16.89
CA TYR A 104 17.67 -10.44 -16.26
C TYR A 104 17.83 -10.17 -14.77
N THR A 105 16.81 -9.56 -14.15
CA THR A 105 16.82 -9.28 -12.71
C THR A 105 15.87 -10.26 -12.03
N ASP A 106 16.43 -11.31 -11.43
CA ASP A 106 15.73 -12.17 -10.48
C ASP A 106 16.36 -12.02 -9.10
N ASN A 107 15.58 -11.58 -8.12
CA ASN A 107 16.06 -11.38 -6.76
C ASN A 107 14.92 -11.63 -5.77
N GLU A 108 14.94 -12.81 -5.14
CA GLU A 108 13.91 -13.21 -4.19
C GLU A 108 13.90 -12.34 -2.93
N GLU A 109 15.06 -11.87 -2.45
CA GLU A 109 15.13 -10.98 -1.27
C GLU A 109 14.42 -9.64 -1.51
N SER A 110 14.57 -9.08 -2.71
CA SER A 110 13.93 -7.82 -3.10
C SER A 110 12.42 -7.98 -3.21
N LYS A 111 11.96 -9.13 -3.68
CA LYS A 111 10.55 -9.49 -3.75
C LYS A 111 9.96 -9.64 -2.34
N GLU A 112 10.61 -10.39 -1.46
CA GLU A 112 10.20 -10.53 -0.05
C GLU A 112 10.19 -9.17 0.67
N LEU A 113 11.21 -8.34 0.47
CA LEU A 113 11.26 -7.00 1.04
C LEU A 113 10.11 -6.12 0.53
N SER A 114 9.77 -6.23 -0.75
CA SER A 114 8.65 -5.47 -1.32
C SER A 114 7.30 -5.86 -0.73
N ASP A 115 7.11 -7.16 -0.42
CA ASP A 115 5.92 -7.66 0.27
C ASP A 115 5.87 -7.11 1.71
N VAL A 116 7.00 -7.14 2.42
CA VAL A 116 7.11 -6.56 3.77
C VAL A 116 6.79 -5.06 3.76
N LEU A 117 7.32 -4.30 2.79
CA LEU A 117 7.03 -2.87 2.65
C LEU A 117 5.56 -2.59 2.35
N LEU A 118 4.92 -3.41 1.50
CA LEU A 118 3.49 -3.29 1.26
C LEU A 118 2.68 -3.53 2.52
N TYR A 119 2.89 -4.65 3.19
CA TYR A 119 2.09 -5.00 4.37
C TYR A 119 2.34 -4.05 5.54
N SER A 120 3.59 -3.63 5.75
CA SER A 120 3.91 -2.60 6.75
C SER A 120 3.30 -1.25 6.42
N GLY A 121 3.38 -0.81 5.16
CA GLY A 121 2.76 0.42 4.68
C GLY A 121 1.24 0.42 4.85
N MET A 122 0.58 -0.68 4.50
CA MET A 122 -0.86 -0.86 4.72
C MET A 122 -1.25 -0.90 6.20
N ALA A 123 -0.35 -1.34 7.08
CA ALA A 123 -0.57 -1.35 8.52
C ALA A 123 -0.27 0.00 9.19
N LEU A 124 0.41 0.95 8.52
CA LEU A 124 0.73 2.27 9.09
C LEU A 124 -0.49 3.00 9.67
N PRO A 125 -1.66 3.04 9.01
CA PRO A 125 -2.84 3.70 9.57
C PRO A 125 -3.32 3.10 10.89
N LEU A 126 -2.96 1.85 11.22
CA LEU A 126 -3.34 1.23 12.49
C LEU A 126 -2.69 1.94 13.69
N PHE A 127 -1.56 2.61 13.48
CA PHE A 127 -0.94 3.45 14.52
C PHE A 127 -1.83 4.63 14.93
N PHE A 128 -2.79 5.04 14.10
CA PHE A 128 -3.75 6.06 14.51
C PHE A 128 -4.65 5.59 15.65
N PHE A 129 -4.88 4.29 15.79
CA PHE A 129 -5.72 3.74 16.84
C PHE A 129 -5.00 3.64 18.19
N THR A 130 -3.67 3.58 18.19
CA THR A 130 -2.87 3.50 19.41
C THR A 130 -2.50 4.86 19.99
N ASN A 131 -2.63 5.93 19.19
CA ASN A 131 -2.30 7.28 19.59
C ASN A 131 -3.56 8.02 20.09
N HIS A 132 -3.48 8.62 21.29
CA HIS A 132 -4.58 9.34 21.92
C HIS A 132 -5.15 10.46 21.02
N HIS A 133 -4.29 11.10 20.22
CA HIS A 133 -4.67 12.24 19.37
C HIS A 133 -5.60 11.85 18.22
N THR A 134 -5.33 10.72 17.58
CA THR A 134 -6.06 10.25 16.40
C THR A 134 -7.07 9.14 16.72
N GLY A 135 -6.98 8.52 17.89
CA GLY A 135 -7.79 7.36 18.26
C GLY A 135 -9.30 7.67 18.36
N LYS A 136 -9.67 8.92 18.63
CA LYS A 136 -11.09 9.34 18.66
C LYS A 136 -11.70 9.48 17.26
N ASP A 137 -10.86 9.66 16.25
CA ASP A 137 -11.24 9.87 14.86
C ASP A 137 -11.03 8.62 14.02
N PHE A 138 -11.16 7.45 14.66
CA PHE A 138 -10.95 6.15 14.01
C PHE A 138 -11.86 5.95 12.78
N ALA A 139 -13.11 6.42 12.86
CA ALA A 139 -14.10 6.26 11.81
C ALA A 139 -13.74 7.07 10.55
N PRO A 140 -13.53 8.41 10.62
CA PRO A 140 -13.12 9.18 9.45
C PRO A 140 -11.76 8.74 8.90
N LEU A 141 -10.78 8.43 9.76
CA LEU A 141 -9.47 7.95 9.32
C LEU A 141 -9.55 6.58 8.62
N GLY A 142 -10.36 5.67 9.15
CA GLY A 142 -10.60 4.37 8.54
C GLY A 142 -11.32 4.47 7.20
N LEU A 143 -12.27 5.40 7.07
CA LEU A 143 -12.98 5.65 5.82
C LEU A 143 -12.04 6.19 4.74
N MET A 144 -11.23 7.21 5.06
CA MET A 144 -10.22 7.72 4.13
C MET A 144 -9.19 6.65 3.76
N ALA A 145 -8.77 5.81 4.71
CA ALA A 145 -7.85 4.71 4.43
C ALA A 145 -8.46 3.71 3.41
N LEU A 146 -9.76 3.41 3.55
CA LEU A 146 -10.50 2.59 2.59
C LEU A 146 -10.59 3.26 1.22
N GLU A 147 -10.86 4.56 1.16
CA GLU A 147 -10.89 5.33 -0.11
C GLU A 147 -9.52 5.31 -0.80
N VAL A 148 -8.44 5.57 -0.06
CA VAL A 148 -7.06 5.50 -0.56
C VAL A 148 -6.74 4.11 -1.12
N PHE A 149 -7.13 3.05 -0.40
CA PHE A 149 -6.94 1.67 -0.84
C PHE A 149 -7.74 1.35 -2.11
N THR A 150 -9.04 1.64 -2.12
CA THR A 150 -9.93 1.27 -3.22
C THR A 150 -9.63 2.06 -4.50
N ILE A 151 -9.35 3.35 -4.40
CA ILE A 151 -8.98 4.18 -5.56
C ILE A 151 -7.63 3.74 -6.13
N THR A 152 -6.61 3.60 -5.28
CA THR A 152 -5.25 3.22 -5.74
C THR A 152 -5.24 1.79 -6.32
N GLY A 153 -5.87 0.85 -5.62
CA GLY A 153 -6.01 -0.53 -6.07
C GLY A 153 -6.81 -0.63 -7.37
N GLY A 154 -7.91 0.11 -7.47
CA GLY A 154 -8.73 0.23 -8.67
C GLY A 154 -7.91 0.74 -9.86
N LEU A 155 -7.24 1.89 -9.74
CA LEU A 155 -6.39 2.43 -10.82
C LEU A 155 -5.30 1.43 -11.27
N THR A 156 -4.66 0.76 -10.30
CA THR A 156 -3.64 -0.26 -10.60
C THR A 156 -4.23 -1.43 -11.37
N MET A 157 -5.37 -1.96 -10.92
CA MET A 157 -6.03 -3.09 -11.53
C MET A 157 -6.49 -2.75 -12.96
N ASN A 158 -7.17 -1.62 -13.14
CA ASN A 158 -7.61 -1.15 -14.45
C ASN A 158 -6.42 -1.05 -15.41
N SER A 159 -5.34 -0.40 -15.00
CA SER A 159 -4.18 -0.22 -15.88
C SER A 159 -3.57 -1.55 -16.30
N LYS A 160 -3.44 -2.52 -15.39
CA LYS A 160 -2.92 -3.85 -15.73
C LYS A 160 -3.77 -4.56 -16.78
N PHE A 161 -5.09 -4.56 -16.61
CA PHE A 161 -6.00 -5.24 -17.52
C PHE A 161 -6.35 -4.43 -18.77
N ILE A 162 -6.13 -3.11 -18.82
CA ILE A 162 -6.22 -2.33 -20.06
C ILE A 162 -5.04 -2.68 -20.97
N PHE A 163 -3.82 -2.64 -20.43
CA PHE A 163 -2.62 -2.74 -21.26
C PHE A 163 -2.17 -4.19 -21.52
N ASN A 164 -2.45 -5.14 -20.62
CA ASN A 164 -2.03 -6.55 -20.74
C ASN A 164 -0.57 -6.72 -21.22
N ARG A 165 0.31 -5.88 -20.68
CA ARG A 165 1.69 -5.80 -21.15
C ARG A 165 2.51 -6.94 -20.53
N THR A 166 3.29 -7.61 -21.38
CA THR A 166 4.18 -8.72 -21.01
C THR A 166 5.19 -8.31 -19.94
N ARG A 167 5.39 -9.16 -18.93
CA ARG A 167 6.38 -8.96 -17.88
C ARG A 167 7.80 -9.20 -18.38
N PRO A 168 8.80 -8.42 -17.92
CA PRO A 168 10.19 -8.57 -18.37
C PRO A 168 10.74 -9.99 -18.23
N PHE A 169 10.44 -10.69 -17.13
CA PHE A 169 10.95 -12.05 -16.89
C PHE A 169 10.53 -13.07 -17.97
N VAL A 170 9.44 -12.82 -18.70
CA VAL A 170 8.95 -13.73 -19.76
C VAL A 170 9.95 -13.83 -20.92
N TYR A 171 10.70 -12.75 -21.16
CA TYR A 171 11.71 -12.66 -22.21
C TYR A 171 13.06 -13.29 -21.83
N SER A 172 13.27 -13.64 -20.56
CA SER A 172 14.56 -14.17 -20.08
C SER A 172 14.60 -15.69 -20.15
N ASP A 173 15.69 -16.27 -20.64
CA ASP A 173 15.89 -17.73 -20.66
C ASP A 173 16.15 -18.34 -19.26
N GLU A 174 16.33 -17.51 -18.24
CA GLU A 174 16.66 -17.95 -16.88
C GLU A 174 15.45 -18.39 -16.05
N PHE A 175 14.25 -17.96 -16.44
CA PHE A 175 13.00 -18.28 -15.71
C PHE A 175 12.35 -19.57 -16.21
N SER A 176 11.74 -20.33 -15.28
CA SER A 176 11.03 -21.56 -15.61
C SER A 176 9.85 -21.33 -16.55
N LEU A 177 9.55 -22.32 -17.37
CA LEU A 177 8.40 -22.27 -18.27
C LEU A 177 7.09 -22.05 -17.51
N ASP A 178 6.92 -22.70 -16.37
CA ASP A 178 5.75 -22.54 -15.49
C ASP A 178 5.54 -21.09 -15.02
N ALA A 179 6.64 -20.36 -14.73
CA ALA A 179 6.54 -18.95 -14.37
C ALA A 179 6.09 -18.10 -15.57
N LYS A 180 6.58 -18.41 -16.77
CA LYS A 180 6.28 -17.68 -18.01
C LYS A 180 4.86 -17.92 -18.52
N THR A 181 4.28 -19.08 -18.25
CA THR A 181 2.90 -19.45 -18.60
C THR A 181 1.89 -19.15 -17.49
N ALA A 182 2.30 -18.44 -16.43
CA ALA A 182 1.39 -18.02 -15.38
C ALA A 182 0.43 -16.91 -15.89
N PRO A 183 -0.82 -16.85 -15.38
CA PRO A 183 -1.80 -15.82 -15.79
C PRO A 183 -1.31 -14.37 -15.58
N ASN A 184 -0.43 -14.14 -14.61
CA ASN A 184 0.12 -12.82 -14.32
C ASN A 184 1.27 -12.39 -15.26
N ALA A 185 1.72 -13.25 -16.18
CA ALA A 185 2.82 -12.98 -17.11
C ALA A 185 2.54 -11.79 -18.03
N ARG A 186 1.27 -11.43 -18.24
CA ARG A 186 0.83 -10.28 -19.04
C ARG A 186 0.38 -9.07 -18.21
N LEU A 187 0.67 -9.04 -16.90
CA LEU A 187 0.21 -7.98 -16.00
C LEU A 187 1.33 -7.03 -15.56
N SER A 188 2.13 -6.59 -16.54
CA SER A 188 3.21 -5.62 -16.38
C SER A 188 2.74 -4.21 -16.71
N PHE A 189 2.63 -3.33 -15.72
CA PHE A 189 2.50 -1.89 -15.96
C PHE A 189 3.13 -1.21 -14.76
N PHE A 190 2.41 -0.40 -13.98
CA PHE A 190 2.93 -0.02 -12.66
C PHE A 190 2.63 -1.07 -11.58
N SER A 191 3.48 -1.08 -10.56
CA SER A 191 3.43 -2.02 -9.44
C SER A 191 2.34 -1.66 -8.45
N GLY A 192 1.52 -2.64 -8.06
CA GLY A 192 0.53 -2.47 -6.99
C GLY A 192 1.18 -2.31 -5.62
N HIS A 193 2.28 -3.01 -5.35
CA HIS A 193 3.03 -2.87 -4.10
C HIS A 193 3.54 -1.43 -3.94
N THR A 194 4.19 -0.90 -4.98
CA THR A 194 4.72 0.47 -4.97
C THR A 194 3.61 1.51 -4.88
N ALA A 195 2.57 1.40 -5.71
CA ALA A 195 1.46 2.35 -5.71
C ALA A 195 0.77 2.41 -4.35
N GLN A 196 0.44 1.26 -3.77
CA GLN A 196 -0.27 1.19 -2.50
C GLN A 196 0.60 1.63 -1.33
N THR A 197 1.87 1.23 -1.30
CA THR A 197 2.83 1.65 -0.26
C THR A 197 3.01 3.17 -0.29
N ALA A 198 3.19 3.76 -1.48
CA ALA A 198 3.33 5.20 -1.63
C ALA A 198 2.06 5.95 -1.20
N ALA A 199 0.88 5.47 -1.63
CA ALA A 199 -0.39 6.07 -1.27
C ALA A 199 -0.63 6.09 0.25
N PHE A 200 -0.38 4.96 0.94
CA PHE A 200 -0.49 4.90 2.39
C PHE A 200 0.58 5.72 3.12
N SER A 201 1.80 5.81 2.58
CA SER A 201 2.85 6.65 3.16
C SER A 201 2.48 8.13 3.12
N VAL A 202 1.97 8.60 1.98
CA VAL A 202 1.49 9.98 1.82
C VAL A 202 0.26 10.24 2.68
N PHE A 203 -0.67 9.30 2.74
CA PHE A 203 -1.83 9.36 3.64
C PHE A 203 -1.39 9.49 5.11
N MET A 204 -0.45 8.66 5.56
CA MET A 204 0.11 8.71 6.91
C MET A 204 0.72 10.08 7.20
N ALA A 205 1.60 10.55 6.31
CA ALA A 205 2.24 11.85 6.44
C ALA A 205 1.24 13.00 6.50
N LYS A 206 0.17 12.93 5.68
CA LYS A 206 -0.89 13.94 5.65
C LYS A 206 -1.66 13.97 6.97
N VAL A 207 -2.07 12.82 7.51
CA VAL A 207 -2.75 12.76 8.80
C VAL A 207 -1.85 13.28 9.93
N ILE A 208 -0.58 12.85 9.98
CA ILE A 208 0.36 13.37 10.99
C ILE A 208 0.48 14.89 10.90
N HIS A 209 0.65 15.43 9.69
CA HIS A 209 0.76 16.85 9.45
C HIS A 209 -0.50 17.62 9.86
N ASP A 210 -1.68 17.09 9.57
CA ASP A 210 -2.95 17.74 9.89
C ASP A 210 -3.18 17.80 11.39
N TYR A 211 -2.84 16.75 12.16
CA TYR A 211 -2.95 16.78 13.63
C TYR A 211 -1.84 17.58 14.31
N HIS A 212 -0.65 17.65 13.69
CA HIS A 212 0.54 18.28 14.26
C HIS A 212 1.16 19.33 13.33
N PRO A 213 0.43 20.40 12.98
CA PRO A 213 0.89 21.38 11.99
C PRO A 213 2.10 22.19 12.46
N ASN A 214 2.36 22.22 13.77
CA ASN A 214 3.49 22.91 14.39
C ASN A 214 4.69 22.00 14.65
N MET A 215 4.63 20.71 14.26
CA MET A 215 5.75 19.79 14.38
C MET A 215 6.98 20.33 13.65
N LYS A 216 8.16 20.23 14.28
CA LYS A 216 9.43 20.64 13.66
C LYS A 216 9.62 19.94 12.32
N LYS A 217 9.83 20.74 11.28
CA LYS A 217 10.03 20.26 9.90
C LYS A 217 11.49 19.85 9.70
N GLY A 218 11.90 18.72 10.30
CA GLY A 218 13.24 18.15 10.09
C GLY A 218 14.41 19.00 10.62
N VAL A 219 15.63 18.55 10.35
CA VAL A 219 16.88 19.23 10.73
C VAL A 219 17.13 20.36 9.75
N GLU A 220 16.89 21.60 10.17
CA GLU A 220 17.38 22.82 9.51
C GLU A 220 18.86 23.06 9.86
#